data_AF-A0A1G0IAP5-F1
#
_entry.id   AF-A0A1G0IAP5-F1
#
_cell.length_a   1.000
_cell.length_b   1.000
_cell.length_c   1.000
_cell.angle_alpha   90.00
_cell.angle_beta   90.00
_cell.angle_gamma   90.00
#
_symmetry.space_group_name_H-M   'P 1'
#
loop_
_entity.id
_entity.type
_entity.pdbx_description
1 polymer ?
#
loop_
_entity_poly.entity_id
_entity_poly.type
_entity_poly.pdbx_seq_one_letter_code
_entity_poly.pdbx_strand_id
1 'polypeptide(L)' 'MKRELNEAQLTTLQGLEQFGWELKFVRRKPFQTPIAVVFDGDRKNFAVLEVDGSLNENPGFEIRQS' A
#
# COMPACT_ATOMS: atom_id res chain seq x y z
N MET A 1 5.85 9.85 -5.94
CA MET A 1 5.23 8.76 -5.17
C MET A 1 3.79 8.53 -5.60
N LYS A 2 2.78 9.32 -5.19
CA LYS A 2 1.36 9.06 -5.59
C LYS A 2 1.07 9.11 -7.10
N ARG A 3 1.84 9.88 -7.88
CA ARG A 3 1.68 10.01 -9.34
C ARG A 3 1.98 8.73 -10.14
N GLU A 4 2.59 7.73 -9.52
CA GLU A 4 2.88 6.45 -10.18
C GLU A 4 1.74 5.45 -10.03
N LEU A 5 0.76 5.73 -9.17
CA LEU A 5 -0.38 4.86 -8.91
C LEU A 5 -1.46 5.05 -9.97
N ASN A 6 -2.14 3.97 -10.31
CA ASN A 6 -3.32 4.05 -11.18
C ASN A 6 -4.55 4.55 -10.39
N GLU A 7 -5.66 4.77 -11.09
CA GLU A 7 -6.88 5.33 -10.49
C GLU A 7 -7.45 4.45 -9.37
N ALA A 8 -7.49 3.13 -9.54
CA ALA A 8 -7.96 2.21 -8.50
C ALA A 8 -7.12 2.31 -7.23
N GLN A 9 -5.80 2.34 -7.38
CA GLN A 9 -4.87 2.53 -6.26
C GLN A 9 -5.03 3.92 -5.62
N LEU A 10 -5.23 4.98 -6.40
CA LEU A 10 -5.45 6.33 -5.87
C LEU A 10 -6.74 6.40 -5.06
N THR A 11 -7.83 5.82 -5.55
CA THR A 11 -9.12 5.78 -4.84
C THR A 11 -9.01 5.01 -3.53
N THR A 12 -8.40 3.81 -3.53
CA THR A 12 -8.22 3.04 -2.31
C THR A 12 -7.29 3.77 -1.33
N LEU A 13 -6.18 4.34 -1.81
CA LEU A 13 -5.26 5.10 -0.96
C LEU A 13 -5.96 6.29 -0.29
N GLN A 14 -6.77 7.04 -1.03
CA GLN A 14 -7.53 8.16 -0.46
C GLN A 14 -8.49 7.70 0.64
N GLY A 15 -9.17 6.56 0.47
CA GLY A 15 -10.00 5.97 1.51
C GLY A 15 -9.17 5.59 2.74
N LEU A 16 -8.05 4.89 2.54
CA LEU A 16 -7.15 4.47 3.62
C LEU A 16 -6.58 5.65 4.42
N GLU A 17 -6.21 6.75 3.74
CA GLU A 17 -5.73 7.97 4.42
C GLU A 17 -6.75 8.55 5.39
N GLN A 18 -8.06 8.39 5.14
CA GLN A 18 -9.12 8.81 6.08
C GLN A 18 -9.17 7.96 7.34
N PHE A 19 -8.72 6.70 7.27
CA PHE A 19 -8.61 5.78 8.40
C PHE A 19 -7.24 5.84 9.09
N GLY A 20 -6.41 6.84 8.77
CA GLY A 20 -5.09 7.03 9.40
C GLY A 20 -3.97 6.17 8.81
N TRP A 21 -4.19 5.59 7.64
CA TRP A 21 -3.14 4.89 6.92
C TRP A 21 -2.25 5.87 6.17
N GLU A 22 -1.00 5.50 5.97
CA GLU A 22 -0.02 6.33 5.28
C GLU A 22 0.66 5.57 4.14
N LEU A 23 0.85 6.22 3.00
CA LEU A 23 1.73 5.71 1.94
C LEU A 23 3.19 5.79 2.41
N LYS A 24 3.85 4.64 2.62
CA LYS A 24 5.26 4.61 3.01
C LYS A 24 6.20 4.67 1.81
N PHE A 25 5.97 3.84 0.80
CA PHE A 25 6.77 3.86 -0.44
C PHE A 25 6.05 3.10 -1.56
N VAL A 26 6.48 3.32 -2.79
CA VAL A 26 5.98 2.61 -3.98
C VAL A 26 7.06 1.64 -4.44
N ARG A 27 6.74 0.35 -4.56
CA ARG A 27 7.66 -0.64 -5.13
C ARG A 27 7.45 -0.67 -6.63
N ARG A 28 8.56 -0.47 -7.36
CA ARG A 28 8.60 -0.61 -8.81
C ARG A 28 9.48 -1.78 -9.17
N LYS A 29 8.89 -2.82 -9.75
CA LYS A 29 9.64 -3.91 -10.37
C LYS A 29 9.82 -3.61 -11.86
N PRO A 30 10.97 -3.94 -12.46
CA PRO A 30 11.13 -3.81 -13.90
C PRO A 30 10.06 -4.66 -14.61
N PHE A 31 9.40 -4.07 -15.61
CA PHE A 31 8.30 -4.68 -16.38
C PHE A 31 6.98 -4.95 -15.63
N GLN A 32 6.77 -4.35 -14.45
CA GLN A 32 5.50 -4.46 -13.73
C GLN A 32 4.95 -3.08 -13.33
N THR A 33 3.62 -3.00 -13.20
CA THR A 33 2.94 -1.81 -12.68
C THR A 33 3.40 -1.57 -11.24
N PRO A 34 3.70 -0.32 -10.88
CA PRO A 34 4.06 0.04 -9.51
C PRO A 34 2.95 -0.33 -8.50
N ILE A 35 3.36 -0.87 -7.36
CA ILE A 35 2.47 -1.21 -6.24
C ILE A 35 2.78 -0.32 -5.05
N ALA A 36 1.75 0.24 -4.41
CA ALA A 36 1.91 1.08 -3.23
C ALA A 36 2.07 0.19 -1.99
N VAL A 37 2.99 0.56 -1.09
CA VAL A 37 3.09 -0.02 0.25
C VAL A 37 2.58 1.01 1.23
N VAL A 38 1.51 0.65 1.93
CA VAL A 38 0.85 1.47 2.92
C VAL A 38 1.07 0.90 4.31
N PHE A 39 0.97 1.76 5.32
CA PHE A 39 1.14 1.39 6.72
C PHE A 39 -0.07 1.84 7.51
N ASP A 40 -0.64 0.91 8.26
CA ASP A 40 -1.66 1.15 9.25
C ASP A 40 -0.98 1.61 10.54
N GLY A 41 -1.17 2.89 10.88
CA GLY A 41 -0.62 3.47 12.11
C GLY A 41 -1.27 2.91 13.39
N ASP A 42 -2.52 2.47 13.30
CA ASP A 42 -3.30 1.96 14.43
C ASP A 42 -2.92 0.50 14.73
N ARG A 43 -2.94 -0.35 13.69
CA ARG A 43 -2.56 -1.77 13.81
C ARG A 43 -1.06 -2.01 13.76
N LYS A 44 -0.26 -0.97 13.48
CA LYS A 44 1.19 -1.03 13.26
C LYS A 44 1.61 -2.08 12.21
N ASN A 45 0.80 -2.24 11.17
CA ASN A 45 0.98 -3.24 10.13
C ASN A 45 1.21 -2.62 8.76
N PHE A 46 1.88 -3.34 7.86
CA PHE A 46 2.04 -2.92 6.48
C PHE A 46 1.13 -3.73 5.58
N ALA A 47 0.64 -3.09 4.53
CA ALA A 47 -0.10 -3.75 3.47
C ALA A 47 0.39 -3.28 2.10
N VAL A 48 0.14 -4.12 1.11
CA VAL A 48 0.43 -3.81 -0.29
C VAL A 48 -0.87 -3.48 -0.99
N LEU A 49 -0.90 -2.33 -1.65
CA LEU A 49 -1.99 -1.93 -2.52
C LEU A 49 -1.68 -2.39 -3.95
N GLU A 50 -2.37 -3.46 -4.34
CA GLU A 50 -2.24 -4.10 -5.63
C GLU A 50 -2.81 -3.22 -6.75
N VAL A 51 -2.50 -3.60 -7.99
CA VAL A 51 -2.84 -2.81 -9.19
C VAL A 51 -4.34 -2.74 -9.47
N ASP A 52 -5.12 -3.67 -8.94
CA ASP A 52 -6.58 -3.69 -9.04
C ASP A 52 -7.26 -2.88 -7.93
N GLY A 53 -6.47 -2.24 -7.06
CA GLY A 53 -6.96 -1.50 -5.90
C GLY A 53 -7.26 -2.38 -4.69
N SER A 54 -6.98 -3.69 -4.74
CA SER A 54 -7.10 -4.57 -3.59
C SER A 54 -5.97 -4.35 -2.58
N LEU A 55 -6.30 -4.45 -1.30
CA LEU A 55 -5.35 -4.31 -0.20
C LEU A 55 -4.94 -5.69 0.29
N ASN A 56 -3.65 -5.98 0.20
CA ASN A 56 -3.04 -7.20 0.71
C ASN A 56 -2.35 -6.92 2.05
N GLU A 57 -3.09 -7.12 3.14
CA GLU A 57 -2.62 -6.96 4.54
C GLU A 57 -1.75 -8.14 5.02
N ASN A 58 -1.73 -9.26 4.29
CA ASN A 58 -0.96 -10.44 4.65
C ASN A 58 -0.12 -10.93 3.47
N PRO A 59 0.89 -10.16 3.05
CA PRO A 59 1.71 -10.50 1.88
C PRO A 59 2.68 -11.68 2.14
N GLY A 60 2.50 -12.44 3.22
CA GLY A 60 3.25 -13.66 3.53
C GLY A 60 4.58 -13.44 4.23
N PHE A 61 4.80 -12.30 4.88
CA PHE A 61 6.00 -12.03 5.68
C PHE A 61 5.66 -11.43 7.04
N GLU A 62 6.15 -12.06 8.12
CA GLU A 62 6.08 -11.52 9.48
C GLU A 62 6.98 -10.28 9.59
N ILE A 63 6.35 -9.11 9.73
CA ILE A 63 7.08 -7.89 10.08
C ILE A 63 7.23 -7.92 11.61
N ARG A 64 8.33 -8.51 12.07
CA ARG A 64 8.66 -8.55 13.50
C ARG A 64 8.94 -7.14 13.99
N GLN A 65 8.11 -6.65 14.91
CA GLN A 65 8.40 -5.47 15.72
C GLN A 65 9.48 -5.89 16.73
N SER A 66 10.69 -5.34 16.62
CA SER A 66 11.75 -5.45 17.63
C SER A 66 11.72 -4.26 18.58
#